data_AF-A0A554J8N7-F1
#
_entry.id   AF-A0A554J8N7-F1
#
_cell.length_a   1.000
_cell.length_b   1.000
_cell.length_c   1.000
_cell.angle_alpha   90.00
_cell.angle_beta   90.00
_cell.angle_gamma   90.00
#
_symmetry.space_group_name_H-M   'P 1'
#
loop_
_entity.id
_entity.type
_entity.pdbx_description
1 polymer ?
#
loop_
_entity_poly.entity_id
_entity_poly.type
_entity_poly.pdbx_seq_one_letter_code
_entity_poly.pdbx_strand_id
1 'polypeptide(L)'
;MNQEKKEDIVARPTVRAEIDRMLAELVPERFVPPPVKRTADMHLVCMATEEIKRLHTLRELAAIKREALVAKNLEIGRDAKERILSMDRAAANEEVKTPGSPLFVANETMARLERELRRTDAIGNLADMLLWLEVRRQNADLETRPVCICDDWSICWVNEDANKPAVITRVTIRDEAPTGPGRTPKRTVH
;
A
#
# COMPACT_ATOMS: atom_id res chain seq x y z
N MET A 1 42.24 -27.07 -6.23
CA MET A 1 40.86 -27.59 -6.26
C MET A 1 40.01 -26.60 -5.49
N ASN A 2 39.59 -25.52 -6.15
CA ASN A 2 38.85 -24.42 -5.51
C ASN A 2 37.39 -24.53 -5.94
N GLN A 3 36.53 -24.96 -5.00
CA GLN A 3 35.09 -24.80 -5.14
C GLN A 3 34.77 -23.33 -4.84
N GLU A 4 34.53 -22.55 -5.88
CA GLU A 4 33.87 -21.25 -5.75
C GLU A 4 32.45 -21.48 -5.23
N LYS A 5 32.20 -20.99 -4.01
CA LYS A 5 30.84 -20.74 -3.51
C LYS A 5 30.19 -19.73 -4.46
N LYS A 6 29.40 -20.21 -5.42
CA LYS A 6 28.33 -19.42 -6.00
C LYS A 6 27.27 -19.25 -4.91
N GLU A 7 27.36 -18.14 -4.18
CA GLU A 7 26.20 -17.64 -3.46
C GLU A 7 25.11 -17.39 -4.49
N ASP A 8 24.06 -18.20 -4.41
CA ASP A 8 22.84 -18.00 -5.18
C ASP A 8 22.27 -16.65 -4.73
N ILE A 9 22.56 -15.60 -5.49
CA ILE A 9 21.92 -14.30 -5.33
C ILE A 9 20.46 -14.54 -5.74
N VAL A 10 19.63 -14.98 -4.79
CA VAL A 10 18.18 -15.06 -4.97
C VAL A 10 17.73 -13.63 -5.28
N ALA A 11 17.58 -13.35 -6.57
CA ALA A 11 17.14 -12.06 -7.06
C ALA A 11 15.82 -11.73 -6.37
N ARG A 12 15.81 -10.65 -5.58
CA ARG A 12 14.59 -10.24 -4.89
C ARG A 12 13.52 -10.01 -5.95
N PRO A 13 12.34 -10.65 -5.84
CA PRO A 13 11.29 -10.49 -6.83
C PRO A 13 10.95 -9.00 -6.96
N THR A 14 10.76 -8.55 -8.20
CA THR A 14 10.26 -7.20 -8.46
C THR A 14 8.86 -7.03 -7.87
N VAL A 15 8.43 -5.79 -7.61
CA VAL A 15 7.07 -5.52 -7.10
C VAL A 15 6.01 -6.14 -8.01
N ARG A 16 6.22 -6.12 -9.32
CA ARG A 16 5.33 -6.75 -10.30
C ARG A 16 5.25 -8.28 -10.12
N ALA A 17 6.40 -8.96 -10.04
CA ALA A 17 6.43 -10.41 -9.86
C ALA A 17 5.77 -10.84 -8.53
N GLU A 18 5.90 -10.01 -7.49
CA GLU A 18 5.21 -10.23 -6.23
C GLU A 18 3.69 -10.06 -6.34
N ILE A 19 3.22 -9.05 -7.06
CA ILE A 19 1.78 -8.87 -7.35
C ILE A 19 1.24 -10.06 -8.13
N ASP A 20 1.90 -10.47 -9.21
CA ASP A 20 1.45 -11.59 -10.03
C ASP A 20 1.30 -12.87 -9.20
N ARG A 21 2.27 -13.13 -8.30
CA ARG A 21 2.19 -14.25 -7.35
C ARG A 21 1.04 -14.08 -6.36
N MET A 22 0.89 -12.90 -5.73
CA MET A 22 -0.18 -12.65 -4.77
C MET A 22 -1.57 -12.76 -5.40
N LEU A 23 -1.74 -12.29 -6.64
CA LEU A 23 -2.98 -12.44 -7.40
C LEU A 23 -3.27 -13.91 -7.72
N ALA A 24 -2.26 -14.69 -8.09
CA ALA A 24 -2.43 -16.13 -8.33
C ALA A 24 -2.80 -16.93 -7.06
N GLU A 25 -2.37 -16.47 -5.89
CA GLU A 25 -2.71 -17.07 -4.59
C GLU A 25 -4.09 -16.65 -4.05
N LEU A 26 -4.72 -15.63 -4.63
CA LEU A 26 -6.04 -15.14 -4.21
C LEU A 26 -7.16 -15.98 -4.81
N VAL A 27 -7.70 -16.86 -3.96
CA VAL A 27 -8.91 -17.65 -4.21
C VAL A 27 -10.18 -16.90 -3.75
N PRO A 28 -11.37 -17.17 -4.32
CA PRO A 28 -12.60 -16.43 -4.03
C PRO A 28 -12.98 -16.36 -2.55
N GLU A 29 -12.68 -17.41 -1.78
CA GLU A 29 -12.96 -17.51 -0.35
C GLU A 29 -12.16 -16.49 0.48
N ARG A 30 -11.12 -15.90 -0.09
CA ARG A 30 -10.25 -14.89 0.53
C ARG A 30 -10.58 -13.47 0.09
N PHE A 31 -11.60 -13.28 -0.73
CA PHE A 31 -11.97 -11.95 -1.18
C PHE A 31 -12.46 -11.08 -0.02
N VAL A 32 -11.92 -9.87 0.04
CA VAL A 32 -12.34 -8.86 1.00
C VAL A 32 -13.43 -8.01 0.32
N PRO A 33 -14.69 -8.09 0.78
CA PRO A 33 -15.78 -7.34 0.17
C PRO A 33 -15.55 -5.84 0.35
N PRO A 34 -15.92 -5.01 -0.65
CA PRO A 34 -15.85 -3.57 -0.50
C PRO A 34 -16.74 -3.08 0.65
N PRO A 35 -16.34 -2.03 1.38
CA PRO A 35 -17.10 -1.53 2.53
C PRO A 35 -18.32 -0.69 2.14
N VAL A 36 -18.46 -0.33 0.86
CA VAL A 36 -19.49 0.61 0.39
C VAL A 36 -20.79 -0.14 0.13
N LYS A 37 -21.86 0.22 0.84
CA LYS A 37 -23.20 -0.32 0.54
C LYS A 37 -23.79 0.34 -0.70
N ARG A 38 -24.38 -0.46 -1.59
CA ARG A 38 -25.12 0.08 -2.73
C ARG A 38 -26.38 0.83 -2.27
N THR A 39 -26.58 2.06 -2.78
CA THR A 39 -27.77 2.87 -2.52
C THR A 39 -28.61 3.07 -3.79
N ALA A 40 -29.82 3.61 -3.64
CA ALA A 40 -30.71 3.88 -4.78
C ALA A 40 -30.20 5.00 -5.72
N ASP A 41 -29.34 5.89 -5.21
CA ASP A 41 -28.77 7.02 -5.97
C ASP A 41 -27.54 6.61 -6.79
N MET A 42 -27.09 5.36 -6.64
CA MET A 42 -25.96 4.79 -7.37
C MET A 42 -26.44 4.17 -8.68
N HIS A 43 -25.74 4.51 -9.77
CA HIS A 43 -26.03 3.97 -11.09
C HIS A 43 -25.20 2.72 -11.33
N LEU A 44 -25.86 1.56 -11.39
CA LEU A 44 -25.23 0.28 -11.69
C LEU A 44 -24.67 0.27 -13.12
N VAL A 45 -23.41 -0.10 -13.26
CA VAL A 45 -22.77 -0.33 -14.56
C VAL A 45 -22.75 -1.82 -14.88
N CYS A 46 -22.11 -2.59 -14.00
CA CYS A 46 -21.92 -4.03 -14.17
C CYS A 46 -21.55 -4.69 -12.83
N MET A 47 -21.38 -6.01 -12.86
CA MET A 47 -20.83 -6.77 -11.73
C MET A 47 -19.32 -6.94 -11.92
N ALA A 48 -18.55 -6.84 -10.83
CA ALA A 48 -17.11 -7.02 -10.86
C ALA A 48 -16.71 -8.43 -11.32
N THR A 49 -15.77 -8.50 -12.25
CA THR A 49 -15.13 -9.75 -12.64
C THR A 49 -14.22 -10.27 -11.52
N GLU A 50 -13.88 -11.56 -11.55
CA GLU A 50 -12.94 -12.16 -10.59
C GLU A 50 -11.60 -11.42 -10.53
N GLU A 51 -11.13 -10.89 -11.66
CA GLU A 51 -9.89 -10.11 -11.71
C GLU A 51 -10.01 -8.79 -10.93
N ILE A 52 -11.13 -8.07 -11.10
CA ILE A 52 -11.43 -6.85 -10.34
C ILE A 52 -11.54 -7.17 -8.85
N LYS A 53 -12.17 -8.30 -8.48
CA LYS A 53 -12.26 -8.75 -7.08
C LYS A 53 -10.89 -9.06 -6.48
N ARG A 54 -10.00 -9.74 -7.23
CA ARG A 54 -8.61 -10.02 -6.80
C ARG A 54 -7.81 -8.74 -6.62
N LEU A 55 -7.86 -7.82 -7.58
CA LEU A 55 -7.15 -6.54 -7.50
C LEU A 55 -7.65 -5.67 -6.35
N HIS A 56 -8.96 -5.59 -6.15
CA HIS A 56 -9.56 -4.92 -4.99
C HIS A 56 -9.10 -5.56 -3.68
N THR A 57 -9.19 -6.89 -3.58
CA THR A 57 -8.75 -7.62 -2.39
C THR A 57 -7.28 -7.40 -2.10
N LEU A 58 -6.42 -7.41 -3.12
CA LEU A 58 -4.99 -7.13 -2.96
C LEU A 58 -4.74 -5.71 -2.44
N ARG A 59 -5.46 -4.70 -2.96
CA ARG A 59 -5.41 -3.32 -2.46
C ARG A 59 -5.77 -3.26 -0.98
N GLU A 60 -6.87 -3.89 -0.59
CA GLU A 60 -7.33 -3.90 0.81
C GLU A 60 -6.35 -4.61 1.74
N LEU A 61 -5.82 -5.77 1.33
CA LEU A 61 -4.80 -6.48 2.11
C LEU A 61 -3.52 -5.66 2.27
N ALA A 62 -3.11 -4.92 1.23
CA ALA A 62 -1.98 -4.01 1.32
C ALA A 62 -2.27 -2.86 2.30
N ALA A 63 -3.48 -2.28 2.29
CA ALA A 63 -3.90 -1.24 3.23
C ALA A 63 -3.89 -1.74 4.68
N ILE A 64 -4.49 -2.91 4.95
CA ILE A 64 -4.49 -3.55 6.28
C ILE A 64 -3.05 -3.80 6.75
N LYS A 65 -2.19 -4.36 5.89
CA LYS A 65 -0.79 -4.62 6.21
C LYS A 65 -0.03 -3.33 6.51
N ARG A 66 -0.28 -2.27 5.73
CA ARG A 66 0.32 -0.95 5.93
C ARG A 66 -0.04 -0.40 7.31
N GLU A 67 -1.31 -0.45 7.70
CA GLU A 67 -1.76 0.01 9.02
C GLU A 67 -1.08 -0.76 10.15
N ALA A 68 -0.98 -2.08 10.04
CA ALA A 68 -0.30 -2.91 11.01
C ALA A 68 1.20 -2.57 11.13
N LEU A 69 1.89 -2.33 10.00
CA LEU A 69 3.30 -1.92 9.99
C LEU A 69 3.50 -0.56 10.63
N VAL A 70 2.62 0.41 10.34
CA VAL A 70 2.65 1.75 10.97
C VAL A 70 2.44 1.65 12.46
N ALA A 71 1.42 0.92 12.92
CA ALA A 71 1.13 0.73 14.33
C ALA A 71 2.34 0.13 15.08
N LYS A 72 2.94 -0.92 14.51
CA LYS A 72 4.13 -1.57 15.08
C LYS A 72 5.35 -0.64 15.11
N ASN A 73 5.56 0.17 14.08
CA ASN A 73 6.66 1.12 14.05
C ASN A 73 6.50 2.22 15.12
N LEU A 74 5.27 2.67 15.34
CA LEU A 74 4.94 3.65 16.40
C LEU A 74 5.13 3.07 17.80
N GLU A 75 4.76 1.80 18.02
CA GLU A 75 5.00 1.09 19.27
C GLU A 75 6.50 1.02 19.60
N ILE A 76 7.32 0.51 18.68
CA ILE A 76 8.78 0.42 18.87
C ILE A 76 9.39 1.81 19.09
N GLY A 77 8.94 2.82 18.33
CA GLY A 77 9.41 4.19 18.49
C GLY A 77 9.07 4.77 19.87
N ARG A 78 7.92 4.42 20.45
CA ARG A 78 7.54 4.81 21.81
C ARG A 78 8.46 4.15 22.84
N ASP A 79 8.64 2.84 22.74
CA ASP A 79 9.48 2.07 23.67
C ASP A 79 10.94 2.56 23.63
N ALA A 80 11.47 2.79 22.43
CA ALA A 80 12.81 3.35 22.24
C ALA A 80 12.93 4.75 22.85
N LYS A 81 11.90 5.61 22.68
CA LYS A 81 11.87 6.94 23.28
C LYS A 81 11.86 6.89 24.80
N GLU A 82 11.00 6.07 25.40
CA GLU A 82 10.93 5.88 26.86
C GLU A 82 12.26 5.37 27.42
N ARG A 83 12.90 4.44 26.70
CA ARG A 83 14.23 3.95 27.04
C ARG A 83 15.27 5.05 27.00
N ILE A 84 15.33 5.86 25.93
CA ILE A 84 16.27 6.98 25.83
C ILE A 84 16.07 7.99 26.97
N LEU A 85 14.83 8.26 27.37
CA LEU A 85 14.51 9.20 28.45
C LEU A 85 14.87 8.68 29.85
N SER A 86 14.99 7.36 30.04
CA SER A 86 15.34 6.76 31.33
C SER A 86 16.84 6.57 31.55
N MET A 87 17.67 6.96 30.58
CA MET A 87 19.13 6.80 30.63
C MET A 87 19.86 8.11 30.33
N ASP A 88 21.13 8.17 30.73
CA ASP A 88 21.99 9.28 30.32
C ASP A 88 22.25 9.26 28.80
N ARG A 89 22.47 10.45 28.22
CA ARG A 89 22.70 10.63 26.79
C ARG A 89 23.92 9.85 26.28
N ALA A 90 25.00 9.77 27.07
CA ALA A 90 26.18 9.02 26.65
C ALA A 90 25.88 7.51 26.56
N ALA A 91 25.14 6.98 27.54
CA ALA A 91 24.71 5.59 27.57
C ALA A 91 23.75 5.27 26.39
N ALA A 92 22.77 6.14 26.12
CA ALA A 92 21.87 5.98 24.97
C ALA A 92 22.62 5.94 23.63
N ASN A 93 23.58 6.84 23.44
CA ASN A 93 24.37 6.90 22.21
C ASN A 93 25.24 5.66 22.02
N GLU A 94 25.83 5.14 23.10
CA GLU A 94 26.62 3.92 23.04
C GLU A 94 25.73 2.72 22.72
N GLU A 95 24.55 2.66 23.34
CA GLU A 95 23.60 1.59 23.10
C GLU A 95 23.15 1.55 21.64
N VAL A 96 22.75 2.68 21.03
CA VAL A 96 22.37 2.75 19.61
C VAL A 96 23.46 2.23 18.65
N LYS A 97 24.74 2.30 19.04
CA LYS A 97 25.89 1.85 18.24
C LYS A 97 26.32 0.43 18.55
N THR A 98 25.92 -0.12 19.70
CA THR A 98 26.34 -1.43 20.17
C THR A 98 25.46 -2.52 19.55
N PRO A 99 26.00 -3.40 18.70
CA PRO A 99 25.21 -4.46 18.08
C PRO A 99 24.51 -5.36 19.10
N GLY A 100 23.23 -5.64 18.88
CA GLY A 100 22.41 -6.49 19.75
C GLY A 100 21.87 -5.80 21.01
N SER A 101 22.23 -4.54 21.25
CA SER A 101 21.63 -3.77 22.33
C SER A 101 20.14 -3.44 22.03
N PRO A 102 19.31 -3.16 23.05
CA PRO A 102 17.91 -2.83 22.81
C PRO A 102 17.68 -1.65 21.86
N LEU A 103 18.38 -0.53 22.03
CA LEU A 103 18.23 0.63 21.12
C LEU A 103 18.78 0.36 19.71
N PHE A 104 19.85 -0.43 19.58
CA PHE A 104 20.35 -0.88 18.27
C PHE A 104 19.30 -1.74 17.56
N VAL A 105 18.76 -2.75 18.26
CA VAL A 105 17.75 -3.68 17.73
C VAL A 105 16.47 -2.93 17.36
N ALA A 106 16.04 -1.96 18.18
CA ALA A 106 14.89 -1.12 17.87
C ALA A 106 15.13 -0.33 16.57
N ASN A 107 16.29 0.33 16.43
CA ASN A 107 16.64 1.10 15.24
C ASN A 107 16.70 0.22 13.97
N GLU A 108 17.36 -0.94 14.03
CA GLU A 108 17.40 -1.88 12.89
C GLU A 108 16.01 -2.41 12.53
N THR A 109 15.19 -2.69 13.54
CA THR A 109 13.82 -3.18 13.35
C THR A 109 12.95 -2.10 12.70
N MET A 110 13.01 -0.86 13.17
CA MET A 110 12.30 0.27 12.56
C MET A 110 12.74 0.47 11.10
N ALA A 111 14.05 0.47 10.82
CA ALA A 111 14.57 0.57 9.45
C ALA A 111 14.14 -0.60 8.54
N ARG A 112 13.95 -1.80 9.10
CA ARG A 112 13.36 -2.95 8.39
C ARG A 112 11.87 -2.72 8.11
N LEU A 113 11.11 -2.29 9.11
CA LEU A 113 9.67 -2.01 8.98
C LEU A 113 9.41 -0.90 7.96
N GLU A 114 10.22 0.16 7.92
CA GLU A 114 10.12 1.23 6.92
C GLU A 114 10.38 0.75 5.49
N ARG A 115 11.29 -0.20 5.30
CA ARG A 115 11.52 -0.83 3.99
C ARG A 115 10.32 -1.68 3.58
N GLU A 116 9.75 -2.43 4.52
CA GLU A 116 8.55 -3.22 4.27
C GLU A 116 7.32 -2.37 4.01
N LEU A 117 7.19 -1.24 4.72
CA LEU A 117 6.14 -0.24 4.52
C LEU A 117 6.21 0.33 3.11
N ARG A 118 7.38 0.81 2.68
CA ARG A 118 7.59 1.31 1.30
C ARG A 118 7.23 0.27 0.23
N ARG A 119 7.57 -1.00 0.48
CA ARG A 119 7.22 -2.10 -0.42
C ARG A 119 5.71 -2.35 -0.44
N THR A 120 5.06 -2.33 0.71
CA THR A 120 3.60 -2.52 0.84
C THR A 120 2.84 -1.37 0.18
N ASP A 121 3.29 -0.13 0.35
CA ASP A 121 2.75 1.05 -0.34
C ASP A 121 2.88 0.91 -1.86
N ALA A 122 4.04 0.46 -2.36
CA ALA A 122 4.24 0.24 -3.79
C ALA A 122 3.30 -0.84 -4.37
N ILE A 123 3.08 -1.94 -3.62
CA ILE A 123 2.12 -2.99 -4.00
C ILE A 123 0.70 -2.42 -4.03
N GLY A 124 0.28 -1.71 -2.98
CA GLY A 124 -1.05 -1.12 -2.89
C GLY A 124 -1.33 -0.13 -4.01
N ASN A 125 -0.38 0.76 -4.30
CA ASN A 125 -0.51 1.75 -5.38
C ASN A 125 -0.60 1.09 -6.76
N LEU A 126 0.21 0.05 -7.02
CA LEU A 126 0.18 -0.65 -8.30
C LEU A 126 -1.11 -1.48 -8.45
N ALA A 127 -1.59 -2.12 -7.38
CA ALA A 127 -2.87 -2.82 -7.37
C ALA A 127 -4.05 -1.86 -7.63
N ASP A 128 -4.05 -0.67 -7.01
CA ASP A 128 -5.08 0.35 -7.23
C ASP A 128 -5.05 0.90 -8.67
N MET A 129 -3.86 1.13 -9.23
CA MET A 129 -3.71 1.55 -10.62
C MET A 129 -4.22 0.46 -11.59
N LEU A 130 -3.87 -0.80 -11.37
CA LEU A 130 -4.33 -1.92 -12.19
C LEU A 130 -5.85 -2.12 -12.08
N LEU A 131 -6.40 -1.98 -10.87
CA LEU A 131 -7.85 -2.03 -10.62
C LEU A 131 -8.57 -0.96 -11.44
N TRP A 132 -8.09 0.29 -11.38
CA TRP A 132 -8.67 1.39 -12.14
C TRP A 132 -8.60 1.15 -13.65
N LEU A 133 -7.45 0.69 -14.16
CA LEU A 133 -7.27 0.37 -15.58
C LEU A 133 -8.21 -0.75 -16.02
N GLU A 134 -8.38 -1.80 -15.22
CA GLU A 134 -9.22 -2.95 -15.57
C GLU A 134 -10.71 -2.59 -15.56
N VAL A 135 -11.17 -1.81 -14.58
CA VAL A 135 -12.54 -1.28 -14.56
C VAL A 135 -12.82 -0.43 -15.80
N ARG A 136 -11.89 0.45 -16.17
CA ARG A 136 -12.01 1.31 -17.36
C ARG A 136 -11.94 0.54 -18.67
N ARG A 137 -11.08 -0.48 -18.76
CA ARG A 137 -10.97 -1.33 -19.95
C ARG A 137 -12.30 -2.02 -20.27
N GLN A 138 -13.06 -2.39 -19.24
CA GLN A 138 -14.37 -3.02 -19.38
C GLN A 138 -15.51 -1.99 -19.57
N ASN A 139 -15.34 -0.75 -19.09
CA ASN A 139 -16.38 0.28 -19.07
C ASN A 139 -15.80 1.65 -19.48
N ALA A 140 -15.55 1.83 -20.79
CA ALA A 140 -14.84 3.00 -21.32
C ALA A 140 -15.60 4.33 -21.12
N ASP A 141 -16.92 4.27 -21.01
CA ASP A 141 -17.83 5.40 -20.78
C ASP A 141 -17.72 6.02 -19.38
N LEU A 142 -17.01 5.37 -18.45
CA LEU A 142 -16.82 5.84 -17.08
C LEU A 142 -15.61 6.76 -16.89
N GLU A 143 -14.87 7.13 -17.93
CA GLU A 143 -13.61 7.90 -17.83
C GLU A 143 -13.71 9.17 -16.99
N THR A 144 -14.83 9.87 -17.06
CA THR A 144 -15.07 11.14 -16.37
C THR A 144 -15.92 11.01 -15.11
N ARG A 145 -16.40 9.80 -14.78
CA ARG A 145 -17.36 9.58 -13.70
C ARG A 145 -16.67 9.05 -12.44
N PRO A 146 -17.12 9.45 -11.24
CA PRO A 146 -16.65 8.86 -10.01
C PRO A 146 -17.23 7.45 -9.86
N VAL A 147 -16.37 6.43 -9.90
CA VAL A 147 -16.75 5.02 -9.81
C VAL A 147 -16.46 4.47 -8.42
N CYS A 148 -17.30 3.55 -7.95
CA CYS A 148 -17.12 2.78 -6.72
C CYS A 148 -17.46 1.29 -6.96
N ILE A 149 -16.89 0.42 -6.11
CA ILE A 149 -17.26 -1.00 -6.05
C ILE A 149 -17.99 -1.19 -4.73
N CYS A 150 -19.20 -1.75 -4.79
CA CYS A 150 -20.06 -1.95 -3.62
C CYS A 150 -19.87 -3.34 -2.99
N ASP A 151 -20.43 -3.52 -1.80
CA ASP A 151 -20.38 -4.73 -0.98
C ASP A 151 -20.96 -5.97 -1.68
N ASP A 152 -21.93 -5.79 -2.57
CA ASP A 152 -22.49 -6.83 -3.44
C ASP A 152 -21.63 -7.09 -4.71
N TRP A 153 -20.45 -6.48 -4.81
CA TRP A 153 -19.55 -6.48 -5.97
C TRP A 153 -20.10 -5.78 -7.21
N SER A 154 -21.16 -4.99 -7.08
CA SER A 154 -21.57 -4.10 -8.16
C SER A 154 -20.56 -2.97 -8.36
N ILE A 155 -20.28 -2.66 -9.62
CA ILE A 155 -19.56 -1.46 -10.02
C ILE A 155 -20.59 -0.40 -10.34
N CYS A 156 -20.55 0.69 -9.58
CA CYS A 156 -21.49 1.78 -9.69
C CYS A 156 -20.76 3.11 -9.93
N TRP A 157 -21.47 4.08 -10.46
CA TRP A 157 -21.03 5.48 -10.45
C TRP A 157 -22.07 6.37 -9.76
N VAL A 158 -21.62 7.52 -9.27
CA VAL A 158 -22.47 8.47 -8.54
C VAL A 158 -22.48 9.81 -9.29
N ASN A 159 -23.63 10.49 -9.33
CA ASN A 159 -23.66 11.88 -9.83
C ASN A 159 -22.83 12.76 -8.88
N GLU A 160 -21.98 13.64 -9.43
CA GLU A 160 -21.06 14.49 -8.64
C GLU A 160 -21.77 15.42 -7.64
N ASP A 161 -23.08 15.64 -7.80
CA ASP A 161 -23.92 16.43 -6.88
C ASP A 161 -24.26 15.72 -5.56
N ALA A 162 -23.95 14.43 -5.42
CA ALA A 162 -24.17 13.67 -4.19
C ALA A 162 -22.90 13.67 -3.33
N ASN A 163 -23.01 14.31 -2.16
CA ASN A 163 -21.96 14.55 -1.18
C ASN A 163 -21.33 13.22 -0.63
N LYS A 164 -20.38 12.61 -1.38
CA LYS A 164 -19.37 11.54 -1.07
C LYS A 164 -19.89 10.18 -0.51
N PRO A 165 -19.29 9.02 -0.95
CA PRO A 165 -18.04 8.53 -0.34
C PRO A 165 -17.03 7.95 -1.34
N ALA A 166 -15.73 8.07 -0.98
CA ALA A 166 -14.56 7.37 -1.54
C ALA A 166 -14.65 6.94 -3.02
N VAL A 167 -14.66 7.96 -3.89
CA VAL A 167 -14.39 7.81 -5.32
C VAL A 167 -13.04 7.11 -5.47
N ILE A 168 -12.98 6.04 -6.26
CA ILE A 168 -11.73 5.37 -6.65
C ILE A 168 -10.68 6.44 -6.88
N THR A 169 -9.66 6.41 -6.03
CA THR A 169 -8.60 7.41 -5.98
C THR A 169 -8.12 7.62 -7.40
N ARG A 170 -8.42 8.79 -7.97
CA ARG A 170 -7.82 9.19 -9.23
C ARG A 170 -6.34 9.29 -8.94
N VAL A 171 -5.57 8.26 -9.27
CA VAL A 171 -4.11 8.35 -9.32
C VAL A 171 -3.84 9.26 -10.50
N THR A 172 -3.89 10.58 -10.28
CA THR A 172 -3.03 11.47 -11.05
C THR A 172 -1.62 10.99 -10.76
N ILE A 173 -1.07 10.21 -11.69
CA ILE A 173 0.37 10.19 -11.90
C ILE A 173 0.70 11.65 -12.18
N ARG A 174 1.06 12.41 -11.14
CA ARG A 174 1.77 13.66 -11.37
C ARG A 174 3.08 13.23 -11.99
N ASP A 175 3.13 13.34 -13.31
CA ASP A 175 4.34 13.58 -14.07
C ASP A 175 5.00 14.85 -13.51
N GLU A 176 5.65 14.72 -12.37
CA GLU A 176 6.75 15.59 -11.99
C GLU A 176 7.99 14.70 -12.09
N ALA A 177 8.43 14.50 -13.35
CA ALA A 177 9.82 14.17 -13.61
C ALA A 177 10.68 15.14 -12.77
N PRO A 178 11.65 14.65 -11.99
CA PRO A 178 12.45 15.49 -11.12
C PRO A 178 13.28 16.43 -11.98
N THR A 179 12.78 17.65 -12.18
CA THR A 179 13.56 18.75 -12.75
C THR A 179 14.35 19.40 -11.62
N GLY A 180 15.51 18.79 -11.34
CA GLY A 180 16.62 19.44 -10.65
C GLY A 180 16.56 19.47 -9.11
N PRO A 181 17.71 19.73 -8.46
CA PRO A 181 17.84 19.69 -7.01
C PRO A 181 17.24 20.96 -6.41
N GLY A 182 16.32 20.81 -5.44
CA GLY A 182 16.03 21.88 -4.49
C GLY A 182 14.59 22.43 -4.42
N ARG A 183 13.56 21.75 -4.93
CA ARG A 183 12.16 22.14 -4.62
C ARG A 183 11.42 21.03 -3.90
N THR A 184 11.08 21.27 -2.64
CA THR A 184 10.09 20.46 -1.89
C THR A 184 8.73 20.58 -2.56
N PRO A 185 8.05 19.47 -2.90
CA PRO A 185 6.73 19.53 -3.51
C PRO A 185 5.73 20.14 -2.53
N LYS A 186 5.06 21.23 -2.95
CA LYS A 186 3.91 21.77 -2.23
C LYS A 186 2.75 20.82 -2.43
N ARG A 187 2.32 20.20 -1.33
CA ARG A 187 1.14 19.35 -1.24
C ARG A 187 -0.09 20.21 -1.55
N THR A 188 -0.62 20.11 -2.77
CA THR A 188 -1.95 20.64 -3.10
C THR A 188 -2.94 19.52 -2.88
N VAL A 189 -3.85 19.70 -1.94
CA VAL A 189 -4.97 18.80 -1.67
C VAL A 189 -6.14 19.28 -2.54
N HIS A 190 -6.61 18.42 -3.45
CA HIS A 190 -7.92 18.51 -4.10
C HIS A 190 -8.58 17.15 -4.00
#